data_AF-A0A7K1YBF8-F1
#
_entry.id   AF-A0A7K1YBF8-F1
#
_cell.length_a   1.000
_cell.length_b   1.000
_cell.length_c   1.000
_cell.angle_alpha   90.00
_cell.angle_beta   90.00
_cell.angle_gamma   90.00
#
_symmetry.space_group_name_H-M   'P 1'
#
loop_
_entity.id
_entity.type
_entity.pdbx_description
1 polymer ?
#
loop_
_entity_poly.entity_id
_entity_poly.type
_entity_poly.pdbx_seq_one_letter_code
_entity_poly.pdbx_strand_id
1 'polypeptide(L)'
;MKKYKGPMADDFTGRIGHIVVKRWMGIKVITTCPDMSRVKPSAAQLQEKSRFKEAVAYARSVLADPRQAAVYKTKIPTGQSVYHAAIAEYMRKPEVKNPAITSMFIKGDVSIPGLLEEIRSGEFKTRILNKSKRVLKGF
;
A
#
# COMPACT_ATOMS: atom_id res chain seq x y z
N MET A 1 -19.55 -0.84 24.53
CA MET A 1 -18.34 -1.69 24.64
C MET A 1 -17.80 -1.57 26.07
N LYS A 2 -17.98 -2.58 26.92
CA LYS A 2 -17.46 -2.53 28.31
C LYS A 2 -15.95 -2.77 28.28
N LYS A 3 -15.16 -1.77 28.64
CA LYS A 3 -13.71 -1.87 28.77
C LYS A 3 -13.41 -2.29 30.21
N TYR A 4 -12.95 -3.51 30.41
CA TYR A 4 -12.48 -3.93 31.73
C TYR A 4 -11.01 -3.51 31.89
N LYS A 5 -10.74 -2.79 32.97
CA LYS A 5 -9.41 -2.38 33.44
C LYS A 5 -9.25 -2.96 34.84
N GLY A 6 -8.34 -3.90 35.02
CA GLY A 6 -8.12 -4.56 36.31
C GLY A 6 -6.87 -5.43 36.31
N PRO A 7 -6.35 -5.79 37.49
CA PRO A 7 -5.08 -6.50 37.66
C PRO A 7 -5.09 -7.89 37.00
N MET A 8 -6.27 -8.51 36.87
CA MET A 8 -6.40 -9.79 36.17
C MET A 8 -6.01 -9.73 34.69
N ALA A 9 -5.97 -8.55 34.05
CA ALA A 9 -5.54 -8.45 32.66
C ALA A 9 -4.01 -8.60 32.48
N ASP A 10 -3.22 -8.45 33.54
CA ASP A 10 -1.75 -8.41 33.45
C ASP A 10 -1.12 -9.78 33.19
N ASP A 11 -1.75 -10.86 33.66
CA ASP A 11 -1.25 -12.22 33.45
C ASP A 11 -1.60 -12.80 32.08
N PHE A 12 -2.62 -12.23 31.41
CA PHE A 12 -3.13 -12.75 30.14
C PHE A 12 -2.66 -11.93 28.93
N THR A 13 -2.47 -12.61 27.80
CA THR A 13 -2.15 -11.99 26.50
C THR A 13 -2.86 -12.73 25.36
N GLY A 14 -3.17 -12.02 24.27
CA GLY A 14 -3.71 -12.63 23.06
C GLY A 14 -5.20 -13.00 23.15
N ARG A 15 -5.60 -13.99 22.35
CA ARG A 15 -7.00 -14.46 22.26
C ARG A 15 -7.23 -15.63 23.22
N ILE A 16 -8.23 -15.50 24.08
CA ILE A 16 -8.68 -16.54 25.01
C ILE A 16 -10.17 -16.78 24.72
N GLY A 17 -10.49 -17.89 24.06
CA GLY A 17 -11.87 -18.14 23.62
C GLY A 17 -12.44 -17.02 22.74
N HIS A 18 -13.51 -16.38 23.22
CA HIS A 18 -14.22 -15.28 22.53
C HIS A 18 -13.81 -13.87 23.04
N ILE A 19 -12.73 -13.78 23.83
CA ILE A 19 -12.15 -12.51 24.28
C ILE A 19 -10.71 -12.36 23.77
N VAL A 20 -10.28 -11.11 23.65
CA VAL A 20 -8.93 -10.70 23.25
C VAL A 20 -8.41 -9.69 24.26
N VAL A 21 -7.25 -9.99 24.84
CA VAL A 21 -6.48 -9.07 25.66
C VAL A 21 -5.50 -8.34 24.76
N LYS A 22 -5.67 -7.02 24.61
CA LYS A 22 -4.82 -6.18 23.78
C LYS A 22 -4.26 -5.00 24.57
N ARG A 23 -3.08 -4.55 24.17
CA ARG A 23 -2.49 -3.31 24.70
C ARG A 23 -3.03 -2.12 23.92
N TRP A 24 -3.58 -1.14 24.61
CA TRP A 24 -4.13 0.07 24.01
C TRP A 24 -3.71 1.27 24.87
N MET A 25 -2.98 2.22 24.28
CA MET A 25 -2.49 3.42 24.95
C MET A 25 -1.77 3.11 26.28
N GLY A 26 -0.88 2.11 26.26
CA GLY A 26 -0.10 1.70 27.43
C GLY A 26 -0.83 0.77 28.43
N ILE A 27 -2.16 0.67 28.36
CA ILE A 27 -2.99 -0.13 29.27
C ILE A 27 -3.40 -1.45 28.59
N LYS A 28 -3.57 -2.52 29.36
CA LYS A 28 -4.20 -3.76 28.86
C LYS A 28 -5.72 -3.67 28.95
N VAL A 29 -6.37 -3.96 27.83
CA VAL A 29 -7.83 -3.92 27.69
C VAL A 29 -8.32 -5.28 27.21
N ILE A 30 -9.32 -5.81 27.90
CA ILE A 30 -10.02 -7.02 27.49
C ILE A 30 -11.22 -6.61 26.64
N THR A 31 -11.30 -7.14 25.42
CA THR A 31 -12.40 -6.90 24.49
C THR A 31 -12.92 -8.21 23.92
N THR A 32 -14.23 -8.29 23.64
CA THR A 32 -14.80 -9.40 22.88
C THR A 32 -14.19 -9.46 21.47
N CYS A 33 -13.96 -10.67 20.95
CA CYS A 33 -13.61 -10.87 19.55
C CYS A 33 -14.65 -10.19 18.63
N PRO A 34 -14.24 -9.42 17.62
CA PRO A 34 -15.17 -8.88 16.65
C PRO A 34 -15.79 -10.02 15.83
N ASP A 35 -17.11 -9.99 15.65
CA ASP A 35 -17.80 -10.90 14.73
C ASP A 35 -17.55 -10.46 13.29
N MET A 36 -16.74 -11.23 12.57
CA MET A 36 -16.38 -10.98 11.18
C MET A 36 -17.22 -11.79 10.19
N SER A 37 -18.15 -12.63 10.65
CA SER A 37 -18.87 -13.61 9.81
C SER A 37 -19.70 -12.99 8.69
N ARG A 38 -20.28 -11.81 8.94
CA ARG A 38 -21.15 -11.09 7.99
C ARG A 38 -20.43 -9.94 7.26
N VAL A 39 -19.13 -9.77 7.47
CA VAL A 39 -18.37 -8.66 6.88
C VAL A 39 -17.94 -9.03 5.46
N LYS A 40 -18.63 -8.46 4.46
CA LYS A 40 -18.28 -8.61 3.05
C LYS A 40 -17.35 -7.47 2.62
N PRO A 41 -16.13 -7.75 2.12
CA PRO A 41 -15.22 -6.71 1.66
C PRO A 41 -15.72 -6.08 0.35
N SER A 42 -15.48 -4.78 0.18
CA SER A 42 -15.74 -4.09 -1.09
C SER A 42 -14.70 -4.44 -2.17
N ALA A 43 -15.01 -4.15 -3.43
CA ALA A 43 -14.07 -4.38 -4.55
C ALA A 43 -12.72 -3.67 -4.34
N ALA A 44 -12.75 -2.41 -3.88
CA ALA A 44 -11.54 -1.65 -3.57
C ALA A 44 -10.73 -2.30 -2.44
N GLN A 45 -11.40 -2.81 -1.39
CA GLN A 45 -10.74 -3.53 -0.30
C GLN A 45 -10.11 -4.84 -0.77
N LEU A 46 -10.73 -5.55 -1.71
CA LEU A 46 -10.16 -6.76 -2.31
C LEU A 46 -8.92 -6.44 -3.14
N GLN A 47 -8.94 -5.36 -3.94
CA GLN A 47 -7.79 -4.90 -4.69
C GLN A 47 -6.61 -4.58 -3.77
N GLU A 48 -6.83 -3.78 -2.73
CA GLU A 48 -5.76 -3.43 -1.77
C GLU A 48 -5.26 -4.65 -1.00
N LYS A 49 -6.13 -5.63 -0.68
CA LYS A 49 -5.68 -6.91 -0.08
C LYS A 49 -4.77 -7.70 -1.01
N SER A 50 -5.08 -7.75 -2.31
CA SER A 50 -4.23 -8.41 -3.30
C SER A 50 -2.88 -7.70 -3.41
N ARG A 51 -2.90 -6.37 -3.55
CA ARG A 51 -1.70 -5.54 -3.62
C ARG A 51 -0.82 -5.68 -2.38
N PHE A 52 -1.44 -5.72 -1.20
CA PHE A 52 -0.71 -5.94 0.05
C PHE A 52 -0.09 -7.34 0.13
N LYS A 53 -0.77 -8.37 -0.40
CA LYS A 53 -0.20 -9.72 -0.50
C LYS A 53 1.07 -9.74 -1.36
N GLU A 54 1.07 -9.01 -2.48
CA GLU A 54 2.25 -8.84 -3.33
C GLU A 54 3.36 -8.06 -2.64
N ALA A 55 3.01 -6.99 -1.90
CA ALA A 55 3.95 -6.23 -1.07
C ALA A 55 4.67 -7.10 -0.03
N VAL A 56 3.93 -8.01 0.63
CA VAL A 56 4.48 -8.96 1.60
C VAL A 56 5.44 -9.94 0.93
N ALA A 57 5.09 -10.45 -0.26
CA ALA A 57 5.96 -11.34 -1.02
C ALA A 57 7.28 -10.63 -1.40
N TYR A 58 7.18 -9.37 -1.88
CA TYR A 58 8.34 -8.53 -2.17
C TYR A 58 9.22 -8.28 -0.94
N ALA A 59 8.62 -7.94 0.20
CA ALA A 59 9.39 -7.71 1.42
C ALA A 59 10.13 -8.96 1.89
N ARG A 60 9.52 -10.14 1.73
CA ARG A 60 10.19 -11.42 2.01
C ARG A 60 11.36 -11.69 1.06
N SER A 61 11.22 -11.39 -0.24
CA SER A 61 12.33 -11.55 -1.18
C SER A 61 13.50 -10.60 -0.89
N VAL A 62 13.21 -9.36 -0.48
CA VAL A 62 14.24 -8.39 -0.06
C VAL A 62 15.00 -8.87 1.17
N LEU A 63 14.32 -9.51 2.13
CA LEU A 63 14.98 -10.08 3.31
C LEU A 63 15.80 -11.33 2.99
N ALA A 64 15.38 -12.13 2.00
CA ALA A 64 16.10 -13.32 1.57
C ALA A 64 17.43 -12.97 0.87
N ASP A 65 17.50 -11.82 0.19
CA ASP A 65 18.74 -11.33 -0.42
C ASP A 65 19.53 -10.42 0.56
N PRO A 66 20.69 -10.87 1.07
CA PRO A 66 21.48 -10.10 2.02
C PRO A 66 22.01 -8.78 1.44
N ARG A 67 22.20 -8.68 0.12
CA ARG A 67 22.67 -7.45 -0.53
C ARG A 67 21.59 -6.38 -0.49
N GLN A 68 20.36 -6.75 -0.87
CA GLN A 68 19.23 -5.84 -0.82
C GLN A 68 18.89 -5.44 0.62
N ALA A 69 18.92 -6.39 1.55
CA ALA A 69 18.70 -6.10 2.96
C ALA A 69 19.72 -5.08 3.51
N ALA A 70 21.00 -5.18 3.13
CA ALA A 70 22.03 -4.22 3.52
C ALA A 70 21.76 -2.80 2.97
N VAL A 71 21.32 -2.69 1.71
CA VAL A 71 20.93 -1.40 1.11
C VAL A 71 19.73 -0.78 1.84
N TYR A 72 18.76 -1.59 2.28
CA TYR A 72 17.65 -1.07 3.08
C TYR A 72 18.10 -0.64 4.47
N LYS A 73 19.03 -1.38 5.11
CA LYS A 73 19.56 -1.01 6.42
C LYS A 73 20.23 0.36 6.44
N THR A 74 20.86 0.81 5.35
CA THR A 74 21.47 2.14 5.29
C THR A 74 20.44 3.26 5.10
N LYS A 75 19.27 2.95 4.52
CA LYS A 75 18.20 3.92 4.25
C LYS A 75 17.24 4.12 5.42
N ILE A 76 17.13 3.13 6.31
CA ILE A 76 16.19 3.18 7.43
C ILE A 76 16.84 3.80 8.68
N PRO A 77 16.09 4.58 9.48
CA PRO A 77 16.57 5.04 10.77
C PRO A 77 16.67 3.87 11.76
N THR A 78 17.47 4.06 12.80
CA THR A 78 17.70 3.05 13.84
C THR A 78 16.39 2.62 14.50
N GLY A 79 16.21 1.31 14.68
CA GLY A 79 15.02 0.72 15.30
C GLY A 79 13.86 0.39 14.35
N GLN A 80 13.95 0.74 13.06
CA GLN A 80 12.96 0.29 12.07
C GLN A 80 13.34 -1.06 11.45
N SER A 81 12.32 -1.80 10.99
CA SER A 81 12.51 -3.09 10.32
C SER A 81 12.59 -2.90 8.81
N VAL A 82 13.59 -3.53 8.18
CA VAL A 82 13.74 -3.63 6.72
C VAL A 82 12.46 -4.16 6.08
N TYR A 83 11.79 -5.12 6.72
CA TYR A 83 10.52 -5.70 6.26
C TYR A 83 9.45 -4.63 6.06
N HIS A 84 9.21 -3.80 7.09
CA HIS A 84 8.19 -2.75 7.04
C HIS A 84 8.56 -1.65 6.04
N ALA A 85 9.85 -1.32 5.92
CA ALA A 85 10.34 -0.36 4.93
C ALA A 85 10.09 -0.84 3.49
N ALA A 86 10.37 -2.11 3.18
CA ALA A 86 10.14 -2.70 1.87
C ALA A 86 8.64 -2.75 1.50
N ILE A 87 7.77 -3.11 2.45
CA ILE A 87 6.31 -3.03 2.25
C ILE A 87 5.88 -1.60 1.94
N ALA A 88 6.34 -0.62 2.73
CA ALA A 88 5.98 0.77 2.55
C ALA A 88 6.46 1.32 1.19
N GLU A 89 7.65 0.92 0.74
CA GLU A 89 8.15 1.28 -0.58
C GLU A 89 7.24 0.72 -1.68
N TYR A 90 6.90 -0.57 -1.62
CA TYR A 90 6.04 -1.22 -2.60
C TYR A 90 4.64 -0.55 -2.65
N MET A 91 4.04 -0.29 -1.49
CA MET A 91 2.71 0.31 -1.41
C MET A 91 2.67 1.78 -1.84
N ARG A 92 3.82 2.50 -1.82
CA ARG A 92 3.92 3.88 -2.30
C ARG A 92 4.02 3.97 -3.83
N LYS A 93 4.48 2.93 -4.51
CA LYS A 93 4.59 2.90 -5.98
C LYS A 93 3.18 2.91 -6.58
N PRO A 94 2.81 3.88 -7.43
CA PRO A 94 1.49 3.91 -8.05
C PRO A 94 1.34 2.69 -8.97
N GLU A 95 0.22 1.96 -8.86
CA GLU A 95 -0.14 0.94 -9.85
C GLU A 95 -0.38 1.64 -11.19
N VAL A 96 0.42 1.30 -12.21
CA VAL A 96 0.18 1.77 -13.58
C VAL A 96 -0.99 0.97 -14.15
N LYS A 97 -2.22 1.44 -13.92
CA LYS A 97 -3.45 0.73 -14.31
C LYS A 97 -3.75 0.74 -15.81
N ASN A 98 -2.92 1.37 -16.64
CA ASN A 98 -3.17 1.52 -18.07
C ASN A 98 -2.06 0.88 -18.93
N PRO A 99 -2.35 -0.22 -19.67
CA PRO A 99 -1.36 -0.90 -20.49
C PRO A 99 -0.84 -0.04 -21.65
N ALA A 100 -1.63 0.94 -22.12
CA ALA A 100 -1.18 1.89 -23.16
C ALA A 100 -0.02 2.76 -22.66
N ILE A 101 -0.04 3.15 -21.38
CA ILE A 101 1.02 3.91 -20.74
C ILE A 101 2.27 3.04 -20.65
N THR A 102 2.16 1.79 -20.16
CA THR A 102 3.27 0.83 -20.08
C THR A 102 4.00 0.65 -21.42
N SER A 103 3.27 0.59 -22.54
CA SER A 103 3.87 0.47 -23.88
C SER A 103 4.65 1.71 -24.35
N MET A 104 4.33 2.91 -23.84
CA MET A 104 5.10 4.14 -24.10
C MET A 104 6.41 4.18 -23.29
N PHE A 105 6.42 3.62 -22.07
CA PHE A 105 7.62 3.57 -21.23
C PHE A 105 8.68 2.58 -21.77
N ILE A 106 8.26 1.50 -22.44
CA ILE A 106 9.17 0.49 -23.02
C ILE A 106 9.88 1.02 -24.29
N LYS A 107 9.30 1.99 -25.01
CA LYS A 107 9.84 2.50 -26.29
C LYS A 107 10.86 3.65 -26.17
N GLY A 108 11.18 4.11 -24.96
CA GLY A 108 12.29 5.06 -24.75
C GLY A 108 12.04 6.50 -25.21
N ASP A 109 10.81 6.87 -25.58
CA ASP A 109 10.54 8.16 -26.24
C ASP A 109 10.29 9.35 -25.28
N VAL A 110 10.30 9.20 -23.94
CA VAL A 110 9.88 10.28 -23.03
C VAL A 110 10.80 10.44 -21.80
N SER A 111 11.42 11.62 -21.67
CA SER A 111 12.18 12.05 -20.49
C SER A 111 11.23 12.50 -19.35
N ILE A 112 11.38 11.89 -18.18
CA ILE A 112 10.46 11.97 -17.01
C ILE A 112 10.21 13.38 -16.43
N PRO A 113 11.15 14.35 -16.43
CA PRO A 113 10.92 15.64 -15.76
C PRO A 113 9.82 16.50 -16.37
N GLY A 114 9.58 16.42 -17.69
CA GLY A 114 8.60 17.27 -18.38
C GLY A 114 7.15 16.84 -18.17
N LEU A 115 6.91 15.54 -18.01
CA LEU A 115 5.56 14.96 -17.95
C LEU A 115 4.84 15.29 -16.63
N LEU A 116 5.58 15.43 -15.53
CA LEU A 116 4.99 15.76 -14.22
C LEU A 116 4.52 17.22 -14.15
N GLU A 117 5.23 18.15 -14.79
CA GLU A 117 4.82 19.57 -14.88
C GLU A 117 3.60 19.75 -15.81
N GLU A 118 3.55 19.03 -16.94
CA GLU A 118 2.46 19.12 -17.93
C GLU A 118 1.13 18.50 -17.42
N ILE A 119 1.20 17.52 -16.50
CA ILE A 119 0.03 16.97 -15.79
C ILE A 119 -0.44 17.94 -14.69
N ARG A 120 0.49 18.66 -14.04
CA ARG A 120 0.17 19.65 -13.00
C ARG A 120 -0.47 20.91 -13.58
N SER A 121 -0.07 21.33 -14.78
CA SER A 121 -0.61 22.50 -15.48
C SER A 121 -1.98 22.28 -16.13
N GLY A 122 -2.45 21.03 -16.23
CA GLY A 122 -3.75 20.68 -16.85
C GLY A 122 -3.77 20.75 -18.38
N GLU A 123 -2.66 21.07 -19.01
CA GLU A 123 -2.52 21.25 -20.47
C GLU A 123 -2.59 19.93 -21.23
N PHE A 124 -2.31 18.80 -20.56
CA PHE A 124 -2.36 17.48 -21.21
C PHE A 124 -3.76 17.11 -21.71
N LYS A 125 -4.82 17.55 -21.01
CA LYS A 125 -6.23 17.24 -21.39
C LYS A 125 -6.67 18.00 -22.65
N THR A 126 -6.18 19.23 -22.84
CA THR A 126 -6.57 20.07 -24.00
C THR A 126 -5.90 19.59 -25.28
N ARG A 127 -4.65 19.10 -25.20
CA ARG A 127 -3.90 18.56 -26.33
C ARG A 127 -4.51 17.25 -26.88
N ILE A 128 -5.04 16.39 -26.02
CA ILE A 128 -5.74 15.17 -26.44
C ILE A 128 -7.06 15.50 -27.16
N LEU A 129 -7.84 16.46 -26.65
CA LEU A 129 -9.10 16.87 -27.28
C LEU A 129 -8.92 17.50 -28.66
N ASN A 130 -7.88 18.34 -28.82
CA ASN A 130 -7.64 19.04 -30.09
C ASN A 130 -7.15 18.08 -31.19
N LYS A 131 -6.41 17.02 -30.82
CA LYS A 131 -5.96 15.99 -31.76
C LYS A 131 -7.14 15.13 -32.27
N SER A 132 -8.11 14.81 -31.41
CA SER A 132 -9.34 14.11 -31.80
C SER A 132 -10.20 14.92 -32.78
N LYS A 133 -10.35 16.23 -32.56
CA LYS A 133 -11.08 17.14 -33.48
C LYS A 133 -10.44 17.31 -34.86
N ARG A 134 -9.13 17.07 -34.99
CA ARG A 134 -8.40 17.15 -36.27
C ARG A 134 -8.64 15.93 -37.16
N VAL A 135 -8.83 14.76 -36.56
CA VAL A 135 -9.09 13.50 -37.27
C VAL A 135 -10.52 13.45 -37.83
N LEU A 136 -11.48 14.09 -37.15
CA LEU A 136 -12.90 14.12 -37.56
C LEU A 136 -13.24 15.19 -38.62
N LYS A 137 -12.29 16.01 -39.06
CA LYS A 137 -12.48 17.02 -40.13
C LYS A 137 -11.93 16.59 -41.50
N GLY A 138 -11.48 15.34 -41.62
CA GLY A 138 -10.87 14.79 -42.84
C GLY A 138 -11.60 13.59 -43.46
N PHE A 139 -12.89 13.40 -43.13
CA PHE A 139 -13.78 12.43 -43.76
C PHE A 139 -15.02 13.14 -44.29
#